data_AF-A0A961AM02-F1
#
_entry.id   AF-A0A961AM02-F1
#
_cell.length_a   1.000
_cell.length_b   1.000
_cell.length_c   1.000
_cell.angle_alpha   90.00
_cell.angle_beta   90.00
_cell.angle_gamma   90.00
#
_symmetry.space_group_name_H-M   'P 1'
#
loop_
_entity.id
_entity.type
_entity.pdbx_description
1 polymer ?
#
loop_
_entity_poly.entity_id
_entity_poly.type
_entity_poly.pdbx_seq_one_letter_code
_entity_poly.pdbx_strand_id
1 'polypeptide(L)' 'MTRILVLWTWLACAGGGVAEDAWLDPQDGDTMVFAGDSITHECLYTQYIEDFFFTRFPERAIHFHNAGVRGDAAADVLA' A
#
# COMPACT_ATOMS: atom_id res chain seq x y z
N MET A 1 -3.20 -4.07 -61.50
CA MET A 1 -3.05 -2.70 -60.98
C MET A 1 -4.48 -2.19 -60.76
N THR A 2 -5.07 -2.14 -59.57
CA THR A 2 -4.63 -1.47 -58.33
C THR A 2 -5.35 -2.11 -57.13
N ARG A 3 -4.58 -2.43 -56.08
CA ARG A 3 -5.05 -3.03 -54.82
C ARG A 3 -5.60 -1.92 -53.92
N ILE A 4 -6.77 -2.09 -53.31
CA ILE A 4 -7.19 -1.30 -52.14
C ILE A 4 -7.73 -2.27 -51.08
N LEU A 5 -6.90 -2.51 -50.06
CA LEU A 5 -7.23 -3.15 -48.80
C LEU A 5 -8.05 -2.16 -47.97
N VAL A 6 -9.26 -2.54 -47.54
CA VAL A 6 -9.97 -1.81 -46.49
C VAL A 6 -9.57 -2.42 -45.15
N LEU A 7 -8.72 -1.67 -44.44
CA LEU A 7 -8.20 -1.92 -43.10
C LEU A 7 -9.34 -2.18 -42.10
N TRP A 8 -9.22 -3.28 -41.35
CA TRP A 8 -9.95 -3.51 -40.11
C TRP A 8 -9.50 -2.48 -39.07
N THR A 9 -10.29 -1.45 -38.86
CA THR A 9 -10.11 -0.55 -37.72
C THR A 9 -10.73 -1.23 -36.50
N TRP A 10 -9.92 -2.01 -35.78
CA TRP A 10 -10.22 -2.38 -34.41
C TRP A 10 -10.23 -1.10 -33.58
N LEU A 11 -11.43 -0.69 -33.19
CA LEU A 11 -11.66 0.28 -32.15
C LEU A 11 -10.88 -0.19 -30.91
N ALA A 12 -9.80 0.51 -30.61
CA ALA A 12 -9.11 0.39 -29.34
C ALA A 12 -10.12 0.78 -28.25
N CYS A 13 -10.77 -0.22 -27.65
CA CYS A 13 -11.23 -0.09 -26.28
C CYS A 13 -9.95 0.14 -25.47
N ALA A 14 -9.69 1.41 -25.14
CA ALA A 14 -8.71 1.79 -24.17
C ALA A 14 -8.91 0.89 -22.96
N GLY A 15 -7.94 0.00 -22.72
CA GLY A 15 -7.78 -0.66 -21.45
C GLY A 15 -7.44 0.42 -20.44
N GLY A 16 -8.44 1.18 -20.01
CA GLY A 16 -8.42 1.81 -18.70
C GLY A 16 -8.54 0.66 -17.72
N GLY A 17 -7.42 0.03 -17.38
CA GLY A 17 -7.31 -0.61 -16.09
C GLY A 17 -7.71 0.47 -15.09
N VAL A 18 -8.81 0.25 -14.37
CA VAL A 18 -9.05 0.96 -13.13
C VAL A 18 -7.77 0.73 -12.33
N ALA A 19 -6.96 1.78 -12.15
CA ALA A 19 -5.98 1.78 -11.10
C ALA A 19 -6.83 1.53 -9.85
N GLU A 20 -6.76 0.30 -9.33
CA GLU A 20 -7.16 0.04 -7.97
C GLU A 20 -6.36 1.03 -7.15
N ASP A 21 -7.01 2.09 -6.65
CA ASP A 21 -6.39 3.08 -5.79
C ASP A 21 -5.82 2.28 -4.61
N ALA A 22 -4.54 1.95 -4.71
CA ALA A 22 -3.81 1.26 -3.68
C ALA A 22 -3.70 2.29 -2.56
N TRP A 23 -4.70 2.29 -1.67
CA TRP A 23 -4.76 3.21 -0.55
C TRP A 23 -3.56 3.04 0.39
N LEU A 24 -2.81 1.94 0.24
CA LEU A 24 -1.56 1.65 0.93
C LEU A 24 -0.50 1.10 -0.03
N ASP A 25 0.34 1.97 -0.58
CA ASP A 25 1.53 1.61 -1.38
C ASP A 25 2.78 2.33 -0.86
N PRO A 26 3.40 1.85 0.25
CA PRO A 26 4.63 2.43 0.77
C PRO A 26 5.78 2.27 -0.23
N GLN A 27 6.48 3.36 -0.50
CA GLN A 27 7.63 3.39 -1.40
C GLN A 27 8.92 3.06 -0.65
N ASP A 28 10.00 2.90 -1.41
CA ASP A 28 11.33 2.68 -0.84
C ASP A 28 11.77 3.87 0.03
N GLY A 29 12.25 3.59 1.24
CA GLY A 29 12.66 4.59 2.23
C GLY A 29 11.54 5.15 3.10
N ASP A 30 10.27 4.80 2.85
CA ASP A 30 9.15 5.31 3.64
C ASP A 30 9.17 4.76 5.08
N THR A 31 8.63 5.56 6.01
CA THR A 31 8.46 5.18 7.41
C THR A 31 6.98 5.08 7.76
N MET A 32 6.55 3.90 8.20
CA MET A 32 5.20 3.64 8.68
C MET A 32 5.18 3.58 10.21
N VAL A 33 4.37 4.44 10.82
CA VAL A 33 4.21 4.50 12.28
C VAL A 33 2.82 4.01 12.66
N PHE A 34 2.75 2.99 13.51
CA PHE A 34 1.52 2.49 14.10
C PHE A 34 1.26 3.22 15.42
N ALA A 35 0.32 4.15 15.42
CA ALA A 35 -0.18 4.79 16.63
C ALA A 35 -1.48 4.11 17.08
N GLY A 36 -1.65 3.91 18.39
CA GLY A 36 -2.85 3.32 18.93
C GLY A 36 -2.74 2.98 20.41
N ASP A 37 -3.71 2.21 20.89
CA ASP A 37 -3.86 1.90 22.30
C ASP A 37 -3.14 0.59 22.70
N SER A 38 -3.66 -0.03 23.76
CA SER A 38 -3.32 -1.38 24.21
C SER A 38 -3.17 -2.45 23.11
N ILE A 39 -3.99 -2.41 22.05
CA ILE A 39 -3.96 -3.41 20.98
C ILE A 39 -2.71 -3.22 20.11
N THR A 40 -2.36 -1.97 19.81
CA THR A 40 -1.15 -1.63 19.05
C THR A 40 0.09 -1.89 19.89
N HIS A 41 0.05 -1.57 21.18
CA HIS A 41 1.16 -1.79 22.11
C HIS A 41 1.61 -3.26 22.21
N GLU A 42 0.72 -4.22 21.94
CA GLU A 42 1.04 -5.66 22.00
C GLU A 42 1.81 -6.18 20.77
N CYS A 43 1.98 -5.37 19.73
CA CYS A 43 2.76 -5.66 18.52
C CYS A 43 2.31 -6.90 17.70
N LEU A 44 1.14 -7.47 17.99
CA LEU A 44 0.68 -8.70 17.32
C LEU A 44 0.35 -8.47 15.85
N TYR A 45 -0.57 -7.55 15.55
CA TYR A 45 -0.99 -7.30 14.18
C TYR A 45 0.03 -6.45 13.40
N THR A 46 0.77 -5.57 14.07
CA THR A 46 1.78 -4.73 13.40
C THR A 46 2.89 -5.61 12.83
N GLN A 47 3.32 -6.64 13.56
CA GLN A 47 4.30 -7.61 13.09
C GLN A 47 3.81 -8.37 11.84
N TYR A 48 2.54 -8.77 11.79
CA TYR A 48 2.00 -9.44 10.60
C TYR A 48 2.01 -8.54 9.35
N ILE A 49 1.79 -7.24 9.53
CA ILE A 49 1.87 -6.26 8.44
C ILE A 49 3.32 -6.07 8.01
N GLU A 50 4.24 -5.94 8.97
CA GLU A 50 5.68 -5.85 8.71
C GLU A 50 6.17 -7.05 7.88
N ASP A 51 5.88 -8.27 8.34
CA ASP A 51 6.26 -9.52 7.67
C ASP A 51 5.65 -9.63 6.26
N PHE A 52 4.43 -9.11 6.07
CA PHE A 52 3.81 -9.06 4.75
C PHE A 52 4.63 -8.21 3.78
N PHE A 53 5.02 -6.99 4.18
CA PHE A 53 5.82 -6.12 3.32
C PHE A 53 7.24 -6.65 3.10
N PHE A 54 7.88 -7.18 4.14
CA PHE A 54 9.21 -7.79 4.01
C PHE A 54 9.23 -8.97 3.03
N THR A 55 8.17 -9.77 2.99
CA THR A 55 8.13 -10.95 2.11
C THR A 55 7.66 -10.64 0.68
N ARG A 56 6.80 -9.65 0.48
CA ARG A 56 6.25 -9.30 -0.85
C ARG A 56 7.11 -8.29 -1.59
N PHE A 57 7.76 -7.37 -0.88
CA PHE A 57 8.53 -6.27 -1.44
C PHE A 57 9.93 -6.19 -0.83
N PRO A 58 10.75 -7.26 -0.94
CA PRO A 58 12.06 -7.32 -0.28
C PRO A 58 13.05 -6.25 -0.77
N GLU A 59 12.82 -5.70 -1.97
CA GLU A 59 13.63 -4.63 -2.56
C GLU A 59 13.34 -3.25 -1.96
N ARG A 60 12.21 -3.08 -1.24
CA ARG A 60 11.82 -1.81 -0.63
C ARG A 60 12.29 -1.78 0.82
N ALA A 61 13.15 -0.83 1.16
CA ALA A 61 13.56 -0.54 2.52
C ALA A 61 12.46 0.31 3.21
N ILE A 62 11.47 -0.36 3.79
CA ILE A 62 10.41 0.29 4.57
C ILE A 62 10.77 0.22 6.05
N HIS A 63 10.66 1.35 6.76
CA HIS A 63 10.89 1.43 8.19
C HIS A 63 9.57 1.36 8.95
N PHE A 64 9.47 0.48 9.94
CA PHE A 64 8.27 0.33 10.76
C PHE A 64 8.54 0.76 12.19
N HIS A 65 7.60 1.49 12.79
CA HIS A 65 7.67 1.92 14.18
C HIS A 65 6.33 1.71 14.87
N ASN A 66 6.36 1.05 16.03
CA ASN A 66 5.19 0.90 16.88
C ASN A 66 5.23 1.95 17.99
N ALA A 67 4.26 2.87 17.96
CA ALA A 67 4.06 3.93 18.95
C ALA A 67 2.77 3.70 19.76
N GLY A 68 2.33 2.45 19.89
CA GLY A 68 1.16 2.11 20.69
C GLY A 68 1.42 2.25 22.19
N VAL A 69 0.47 2.81 22.93
CA VAL A 69 0.55 2.97 24.39
C VAL A 69 -0.71 2.42 25.04
N ARG A 70 -0.54 1.53 26.02
CA ARG A 70 -1.67 0.90 26.70
C ARG A 70 -2.49 1.93 27.48
N GLY A 71 -3.75 2.08 27.09
CA GLY A 71 -4.72 2.95 27.78
C GLY A 71 -4.95 4.28 27.07
N ASP A 72 -4.24 4.57 25.99
CA ASP A 72 -4.42 5.78 25.20
C ASP A 72 -5.79 5.82 24.52
N ALA A 73 -6.37 7.01 24.46
CA ALA A 73 -7.47 7.38 23.60
C ALA A 73 -6.98 8.29 22.46
N ALA A 74 -7.87 8.59 21.50
CA ALA A 74 -7.52 9.40 20.34
C ALA A 74 -6.93 10.79 20.67
N ALA A 75 -7.29 11.37 21.81
CA ALA A 75 -6.74 12.65 22.27
C ALA A 75 -5.28 12.54 22.73
N ASP A 76 -4.89 11.39 23.28
CA ASP A 76 -3.55 11.18 23.86
C ASP A 76 -2.48 11.03 22.78
N VAL A 77 -2.86 10.54 21.60
CA VAL A 77 -1.97 10.40 20.43
C VAL A 77 -1.43 11.76 19.94
N LEU A 78 -2.13 12.86 20.22
CA LEU A 78 -1.75 14.21 19.80
C LEU A 78 -0.95 15.00 20.86
N ALA A 79 -0.84 14.46 22.08
CA ALA A 79 -0.20 15.12 23.21
C ALA A 79 1.33 15.04 23.15
#